data_AF-A0A528ICW7-F1
#
_entry.id   AF-A0A528ICW7-F1
#
_cell.length_a   1.000
_cell.length_b   1.000
_cell.length_c   1.000
_cell.angle_alpha   90.00
_cell.angle_beta   90.00
_cell.angle_gamma   90.00
#
_symmetry.space_group_name_H-M   'P 1'
#
loop_
_entity.id
_entity.type
_entity.pdbx_description
1 polymer ?
#
loop_
_entity_poly.entity_id
_entity_poly.type
_entity_poly.pdbx_seq_one_letter_code
_entity_poly.pdbx_strand_id
1 'polypeptide(L)'
;MSNAAVTAATSSRATDAGKSALARLGEAFVGRLVIIIPYLWLVFFFLIPFVIVFKISLSQTAIAMPPYTPVLGFGDGLSGFFAQLKQLSVDNYTWLTQDALYVNAYVTSVIVAAISTVLTLLVGYPIAYGMARAPAMLRPTLLMLVILPFWT
;
A
#
# COMPACT_ATOMS: atom_id res chain seq x y z
N MET A 1 -43.64 -12.28 -11.85
CA MET A 1 -42.40 -11.63 -11.33
C MET A 1 -41.70 -10.73 -12.35
N SER A 2 -42.05 -10.77 -13.65
CA SER A 2 -41.45 -9.91 -14.70
C SER A 2 -41.76 -8.41 -14.57
N ASN A 3 -42.91 -8.02 -14.00
CA ASN A 3 -43.33 -6.62 -13.97
C ASN A 3 -42.61 -5.77 -12.91
N ALA A 4 -42.22 -6.32 -11.76
CA ALA A 4 -41.64 -5.54 -10.67
C ALA A 4 -40.25 -4.96 -11.01
N ALA A 5 -39.43 -5.72 -11.73
CA ALA A 5 -38.12 -5.26 -12.21
C ALA A 5 -38.25 -4.18 -13.30
N VAL A 6 -39.25 -4.30 -14.18
CA VAL A 6 -39.55 -3.30 -15.21
C VAL A 6 -40.08 -2.00 -14.57
N THR A 7 -40.95 -2.09 -13.56
CA THR A 7 -41.48 -0.92 -12.86
C THR A 7 -40.40 -0.18 -12.05
N ALA A 8 -39.48 -0.91 -11.39
CA ALA A 8 -38.36 -0.32 -10.65
C ALA A 8 -37.38 0.42 -11.57
N ALA A 9 -36.99 -0.20 -12.70
CA ALA A 9 -36.13 0.42 -13.72
C ALA A 9 -36.80 1.64 -14.38
N THR A 10 -38.13 1.63 -14.54
CA THR A 10 -38.88 2.77 -15.09
C THR A 10 -38.96 3.93 -14.09
N SER A 11 -39.08 3.65 -12.77
CA SER A 11 -39.09 4.69 -11.73
C SER A 11 -37.72 5.36 -11.54
N SER A 12 -36.63 4.60 -11.72
CA SER A 12 -35.25 5.12 -11.72
C SER A 12 -34.98 6.00 -12.95
N ARG A 13 -35.48 5.62 -14.13
CA ARG A 13 -35.39 6.49 -15.34
C ARG A 13 -36.19 7.77 -15.20
N ALA A 14 -37.37 7.73 -14.56
CA ALA A 14 -38.25 8.88 -14.44
C ALA A 14 -37.73 9.94 -13.45
N THR A 15 -37.11 9.52 -12.34
CA THR A 15 -36.49 10.44 -11.37
C THR A 15 -35.23 11.12 -11.91
N ASP A 16 -34.53 10.47 -12.84
CA ASP A 16 -33.34 11.02 -13.45
C ASP A 16 -33.68 12.03 -14.57
N ALA A 17 -34.74 11.77 -15.36
CA ALA A 17 -35.11 12.56 -16.55
C ALA A 17 -35.44 14.04 -16.28
N GLY A 18 -35.81 14.42 -15.05
CA GLY A 18 -36.16 15.80 -14.67
C GLY A 18 -35.01 16.62 -14.09
N LYS A 19 -33.83 16.04 -13.86
CA LYS A 19 -32.68 16.77 -13.32
C LYS A 19 -32.01 17.56 -14.43
N SER A 20 -31.78 18.86 -14.19
CA SER A 20 -31.02 19.70 -15.12
C SER A 20 -29.64 19.07 -15.37
N ALA A 21 -29.11 19.21 -16.60
CA ALA A 21 -27.79 18.69 -16.93
C ALA A 21 -26.71 19.17 -15.94
N LEU A 22 -26.89 20.39 -15.39
CA LEU A 22 -26.07 20.96 -14.32
C LEU A 22 -26.19 20.20 -12.98
N ALA A 23 -27.38 19.77 -12.58
CA ALA A 23 -27.58 18.98 -11.37
C ALA A 23 -26.93 17.59 -11.47
N ARG A 24 -26.98 16.96 -12.66
CA ARG A 24 -26.30 15.68 -12.92
C ARG A 24 -24.78 15.81 -12.88
N LEU A 25 -24.23 16.88 -13.47
CA LEU A 25 -22.80 17.18 -13.40
C LEU A 25 -22.35 17.49 -11.96
N GLY A 26 -23.18 18.19 -11.18
CA GLY A 26 -22.94 18.46 -9.77
C GLY A 26 -22.89 17.20 -8.91
N GLU A 27 -23.85 16.29 -9.06
CA GLU A 27 -23.87 15.00 -8.34
C GLU A 27 -22.66 14.12 -8.69
N ALA A 28 -22.29 14.08 -9.98
CA ALA A 28 -21.09 13.36 -10.42
C ALA A 28 -19.80 13.96 -9.85
N PHE A 29 -19.72 15.29 -9.76
CA PHE A 29 -18.57 15.99 -9.17
C PHE A 29 -18.46 15.76 -7.66
N VAL A 30 -19.56 15.87 -6.93
CA VAL A 30 -19.61 15.60 -5.48
C VAL A 30 -19.27 14.14 -5.19
N GLY A 31 -19.84 13.19 -5.94
CA GLY A 31 -19.51 11.76 -5.79
C GLY A 31 -18.02 11.48 -6.04
N ARG A 32 -17.40 12.18 -6.99
CA ARG A 32 -15.97 12.04 -7.27
C ARG A 32 -15.09 12.68 -6.19
N LEU A 33 -15.49 13.81 -5.61
CA LEU A 33 -14.77 14.44 -4.49
C LEU A 33 -14.78 13.58 -3.22
N VAL A 34 -15.90 12.92 -2.91
CA VAL A 34 -16.01 12.01 -1.75
C VAL A 34 -14.97 10.89 -1.83
N ILE A 35 -14.60 10.46 -3.03
CA ILE A 35 -13.56 9.45 -3.25
C ILE A 35 -12.18 10.12 -3.28
N ILE A 36 -12.00 11.18 -4.07
CA ILE A 36 -10.68 11.80 -4.30
C ILE A 36 -10.09 12.36 -3.00
N ILE A 37 -10.88 12.95 -2.11
CA ILE A 37 -10.36 13.61 -0.89
C ILE A 37 -9.64 12.60 0.03
N PRO A 38 -10.25 11.46 0.44
CA PRO A 38 -9.55 10.43 1.20
C PRO A 38 -8.32 9.87 0.48
N TYR A 39 -8.39 9.64 -0.83
CA TYR A 39 -7.24 9.13 -1.57
C TYR A 39 -6.09 10.13 -1.64
N LEU A 40 -6.37 11.42 -1.85
CA LEU A 40 -5.35 12.47 -1.81
C LEU A 40 -4.71 12.54 -0.43
N TRP A 41 -5.50 12.44 0.64
CA TRP A 41 -5.00 12.40 2.00
C TRP A 41 -4.05 11.20 2.20
N LEU A 42 -4.50 10.00 1.83
CA LEU A 42 -3.69 8.78 1.93
C LEU A 42 -2.40 8.89 1.13
N VAL A 43 -2.46 9.32 -0.14
CA VAL A 43 -1.28 9.47 -0.99
C VAL A 43 -0.32 10.50 -0.42
N PHE A 44 -0.82 11.65 0.06
CA PHE A 44 0.04 12.69 0.65
C PHE A 44 0.78 12.16 1.88
N PHE A 45 0.07 11.61 2.86
CA PHE A 45 0.69 11.11 4.09
C PHE A 45 1.49 9.83 3.90
N PHE A 46 1.14 8.99 2.92
CA PHE A 46 1.94 7.83 2.55
C PHE A 46 3.22 8.25 1.82
N LEU A 47 3.15 9.19 0.87
CA LEU A 47 4.28 9.48 -0.01
C LEU A 47 5.35 10.36 0.66
N ILE A 48 4.96 11.28 1.54
CA ILE A 48 5.90 12.16 2.27
C ILE A 48 7.03 11.37 2.97
N PRO A 49 6.75 10.38 3.85
CA PRO A 49 7.83 9.64 4.51
C PRO A 49 8.72 8.90 3.51
N PHE A 50 8.16 8.36 2.42
CA PHE A 50 8.96 7.70 1.39
C PHE A 50 9.87 8.66 0.65
N VAL A 51 9.41 9.86 0.31
CA VAL A 51 10.23 10.89 -0.34
C VAL A 51 11.38 11.33 0.57
N ILE A 52 11.12 11.46 1.88
CA ILE A 52 12.17 11.77 2.87
C ILE A 52 13.21 10.66 2.93
N VAL A 53 12.80 9.39 3.04
CA VAL A 53 13.71 8.23 3.08
C VAL A 53 14.51 8.11 1.78
N PHE A 54 13.87 8.30 0.62
CA PHE A 54 14.53 8.28 -0.68
C PHE A 54 15.57 9.39 -0.83
N LYS A 55 15.30 10.60 -0.32
CA LYS A 55 16.30 11.66 -0.28
C LYS A 55 17.48 11.25 0.60
N ILE A 56 17.20 10.71 1.79
CA ILE A 56 18.25 10.30 2.74
C ILE A 56 19.10 9.17 2.16
N SER A 57 18.52 8.20 1.45
CA SER A 57 19.30 7.09 0.86
C SER A 57 20.30 7.55 -0.21
N LEU A 58 20.03 8.69 -0.86
CA LEU A 58 20.93 9.33 -1.82
C LEU A 58 21.81 10.44 -1.21
N SER A 59 21.68 10.70 0.09
CA SER A 59 22.44 11.72 0.81
C SER A 59 23.75 11.16 1.36
N GLN A 60 24.76 12.00 1.52
CA GLN A 60 26.05 11.60 2.07
C GLN A 60 26.06 11.76 3.59
N THR A 61 26.65 10.80 4.32
CA THR A 61 26.86 10.93 5.76
C THR A 61 27.90 12.00 6.03
N ALA A 62 27.56 13.03 6.80
CA ALA A 62 28.47 14.09 7.18
C ALA A 62 28.57 14.19 8.70
N ILE A 63 29.74 14.59 9.22
CA ILE A 63 29.94 14.89 10.64
C ILE A 63 29.27 16.25 10.93
N ALA A 64 27.95 16.26 10.96
CA ALA A 64 27.10 17.41 11.21
C ALA A 64 25.85 16.99 12.01
N MET A 65 25.11 17.96 12.54
CA MET A 65 23.78 17.73 13.11
C MET A 65 22.76 18.51 12.27
N PRO A 66 21.86 17.87 11.50
CA PRO A 66 21.66 16.43 11.27
C PRO A 66 22.83 15.71 10.55
N PRO A 67 23.04 14.39 10.76
CA PRO A 67 24.20 13.63 10.24
C PRO A 67 24.05 13.21 8.76
N TYR A 68 23.47 14.08 7.92
CA TYR A 68 23.30 13.86 6.49
C TYR A 68 23.36 15.18 5.73
N THR A 69 23.94 15.17 4.54
CA THR A 69 23.89 16.30 3.61
C THR A 69 23.35 15.84 2.26
N PRO A 70 22.42 16.60 1.65
CA PRO A 70 21.91 17.92 2.05
C PRO A 70 20.71 17.90 3.02
N VAL A 71 20.66 18.81 3.99
CA VAL A 71 19.54 18.98 4.94
C VAL A 71 18.35 19.69 4.27
N LEU A 72 17.10 19.35 4.65
CA LEU A 72 15.91 20.07 4.19
C LEU A 72 15.83 21.43 4.90
N GLY A 73 16.41 22.46 4.30
CA GLY A 73 16.22 23.85 4.71
C GLY A 73 15.16 24.52 3.83
N PHE A 74 14.08 25.02 4.43
CA PHE A 74 13.12 25.88 3.72
C PHE A 74 13.69 27.29 3.44
N GLY A 75 14.92 27.58 3.89
CA GLY A 75 15.55 28.90 3.80
C GLY A 75 16.29 29.21 2.49
N ASP A 76 16.65 28.21 1.67
CA ASP A 76 17.57 28.42 0.53
C ASP A 76 16.85 28.67 -0.82
N GLY A 77 15.51 28.77 -0.82
CA GLY A 77 14.70 29.02 -2.02
C GLY A 77 14.78 27.94 -3.11
N LEU A 78 14.24 28.23 -4.30
CA LEU A 78 14.26 27.30 -5.45
C LEU A 78 15.69 26.96 -5.92
N SER A 79 16.62 27.92 -5.87
CA SER A 79 18.03 27.71 -6.21
C SER A 79 18.74 26.74 -5.25
N GLY A 80 18.44 26.83 -3.95
CA GLY A 80 18.94 25.89 -2.95
C GLY A 80 18.43 24.48 -3.18
N PHE A 81 17.16 24.32 -3.54
CA PHE A 81 16.58 23.03 -3.88
C PHE A 81 17.31 22.34 -5.06
N PHE A 82 17.59 23.06 -6.15
CA PHE A 82 18.34 22.50 -7.28
C PHE A 82 19.80 22.18 -6.93
N ALA A 83 20.45 23.00 -6.11
CA ALA A 83 21.82 22.73 -5.64
C ALA A 83 21.89 21.47 -4.77
N GLN A 84 20.88 21.26 -3.90
CA GLN A 84 20.77 20.07 -3.06
C GLN A 84 20.52 18.80 -3.91
N LEU A 85 19.70 18.87 -4.96
CA LEU A 85 19.50 17.74 -5.88
C LEU A 85 20.79 17.31 -6.58
N LYS A 86 21.69 18.25 -6.88
CA LYS A 86 22.98 17.96 -7.52
C LYS A 86 23.99 17.28 -6.58
N GLN A 87 23.79 17.37 -5.27
CA GLN A 87 24.65 16.74 -4.25
C GLN A 87 24.24 15.30 -3.91
N LEU A 88 23.13 14.82 -4.48
CA LEU A 88 22.70 13.44 -4.33
C LEU A 88 23.72 12.50 -5.01
N SER A 89 24.07 11.42 -4.33
CA SER A 89 25.04 10.43 -4.79
C SER A 89 24.51 9.00 -4.59
N VAL A 90 24.99 8.10 -5.45
CA VAL A 90 24.65 6.68 -5.46
C VAL A 90 25.67 5.84 -4.68
N ASP A 91 26.70 6.45 -4.11
CA ASP A 91 27.80 5.74 -3.43
C ASP A 91 27.32 4.82 -2.30
N ASN A 92 26.28 5.20 -1.57
CA ASN A 92 25.65 4.36 -0.54
C ASN A 92 25.19 3.01 -1.09
N TYR A 93 24.65 2.98 -2.31
CA TYR A 93 24.20 1.75 -2.96
C TYR A 93 25.37 0.90 -3.44
N THR A 94 26.43 1.53 -3.96
CA THR A 94 27.66 0.84 -4.34
C THR A 94 28.29 0.16 -3.11
N TRP A 95 28.38 0.87 -1.99
CA TRP A 95 28.89 0.32 -0.73
C TRP A 95 28.07 -0.87 -0.23
N LEU A 96 26.73 -0.79 -0.31
CA LEU A 96 25.83 -1.87 0.07
C LEU A 96 26.10 -3.18 -0.70
N THR A 97 26.48 -3.08 -1.98
CA THR A 97 26.78 -4.26 -2.81
C THR A 97 28.18 -4.84 -2.59
N GLN A 98 29.10 -4.05 -2.04
CA GLN A 98 30.49 -4.45 -1.80
C GLN A 98 30.69 -5.06 -0.41
N ASP A 99 29.84 -4.68 0.55
CA ASP A 99 29.89 -5.21 1.90
C ASP A 99 29.26 -6.60 1.98
N ALA A 100 30.12 -7.59 2.25
CA ALA A 100 29.72 -8.99 2.38
C ALA A 100 28.64 -9.19 3.46
N LEU A 101 28.62 -8.40 4.53
CA LEU A 101 27.60 -8.54 5.58
C LEU A 101 26.19 -8.27 5.03
N TYR A 102 26.03 -7.20 4.25
CA TYR A 102 24.73 -6.83 3.68
C TYR A 102 24.27 -7.81 2.61
N VAL A 103 25.18 -8.25 1.73
CA VAL A 103 24.85 -9.27 0.72
C VAL A 103 24.43 -10.58 1.38
N ASN A 104 25.17 -11.04 2.40
CA ASN A 104 24.84 -12.26 3.14
C ASN A 104 23.49 -12.15 3.87
N ALA A 105 23.22 -11.01 4.52
CA ALA A 105 21.96 -10.77 5.20
C ALA A 105 20.77 -10.76 4.21
N TYR A 106 20.94 -10.14 3.03
CA TYR A 106 19.93 -10.12 1.99
C TYR A 106 19.64 -11.52 1.44
N VAL A 107 20.68 -12.27 1.05
CA VAL A 107 20.53 -13.64 0.53
C VAL A 107 19.87 -14.55 1.57
N THR A 108 20.31 -14.47 2.82
CA THR A 108 19.71 -15.26 3.91
C THR A 108 18.23 -14.91 4.09
N SER A 109 17.87 -13.63 4.03
CA SER A 109 16.47 -13.19 4.13
C SER A 109 15.61 -13.75 2.99
N VAL A 110 16.12 -13.74 1.75
CA VAL A 110 15.42 -14.30 0.58
C VAL A 110 15.25 -15.81 0.72
N ILE A 111 16.29 -16.53 1.16
CA ILE A 111 16.24 -17.98 1.39
C ILE A 111 15.19 -18.31 2.45
N VAL A 112 15.22 -17.62 3.59
CA VAL A 112 14.25 -17.81 4.67
C VAL A 112 12.83 -17.53 4.17
N ALA A 113 12.60 -16.41 3.49
CA ALA A 113 11.28 -16.07 2.94
C ALA A 113 10.76 -17.12 1.96
N ALA A 114 11.62 -17.61 1.06
CA ALA A 114 11.26 -18.63 0.08
C ALA A 114 10.91 -19.97 0.76
N ILE A 115 11.77 -20.45 1.67
CA ILE A 115 11.55 -21.69 2.42
C ILE A 115 10.29 -21.57 3.27
N SER A 116 10.11 -20.47 4.01
CA SER A 116 8.90 -20.23 4.81
C SER A 116 7.64 -20.20 3.95
N THR A 117 7.68 -19.58 2.76
CA THR A 117 6.54 -19.58 1.83
C THR A 117 6.21 -20.98 1.35
N VAL A 118 7.22 -21.78 0.98
CA VAL A 118 7.00 -23.16 0.52
C VAL A 118 6.46 -24.03 1.65
N LEU A 119 7.06 -23.98 2.83
CA LEU A 119 6.60 -24.76 3.98
C LEU A 119 5.19 -24.37 4.42
N THR A 120 4.88 -23.08 4.45
CA THR A 120 3.53 -22.60 4.78
C THR A 120 2.50 -23.03 3.75
N LEU A 121 2.84 -23.05 2.45
CA LEU A 121 1.96 -23.61 1.42
C LEU A 121 1.80 -25.12 1.57
N LEU A 122 2.89 -25.85 1.78
CA LEU A 122 2.87 -27.31 1.93
C LEU A 122 2.03 -27.78 3.13
N VAL A 123 1.97 -26.99 4.20
CA VAL A 123 1.18 -27.33 5.39
C VAL A 123 -0.21 -26.68 5.33
N GLY A 124 -0.29 -25.40 5.01
CA GLY A 124 -1.53 -24.62 5.01
C GLY A 124 -2.50 -25.05 3.91
N TYR A 125 -2.01 -25.40 2.72
CA TYR A 125 -2.89 -25.80 1.61
C TYR A 125 -3.61 -27.12 1.87
N PRO A 126 -2.94 -28.21 2.32
CA PRO A 126 -3.65 -29.44 2.69
C PRO A 126 -4.65 -29.26 3.82
N ILE A 127 -4.33 -28.44 4.84
CA ILE A 127 -5.26 -28.13 5.93
C ILE A 127 -6.51 -27.44 5.39
N ALA A 128 -6.33 -26.36 4.60
CA ALA A 128 -7.44 -25.64 4.00
C ALA A 128 -8.29 -26.53 3.09
N TYR A 129 -7.65 -27.40 2.30
CA TYR A 129 -8.32 -28.36 1.45
C TYR A 129 -9.12 -29.40 2.23
N GLY A 130 -8.57 -29.94 3.32
CA GLY A 130 -9.26 -30.85 4.23
C GLY A 130 -10.50 -30.20 4.85
N MET A 131 -10.39 -28.95 5.28
CA MET A 131 -11.50 -28.18 5.83
C MET A 131 -12.58 -27.86 4.79
N ALA A 132 -12.18 -27.57 3.55
CA ALA A 132 -13.12 -27.34 2.45
C ALA A 132 -13.97 -28.58 2.17
N ARG A 133 -13.38 -29.78 2.27
CA ARG A 133 -14.05 -31.08 2.05
C ARG A 133 -14.73 -31.68 3.29
N ALA A 134 -14.55 -31.10 4.47
CA ALA A 134 -15.14 -31.60 5.71
C ALA A 134 -16.68 -31.49 5.70
N PRO A 135 -17.40 -32.38 6.44
CA PRO A 135 -18.85 -32.27 6.65
C PRO A 135 -19.25 -30.90 7.19
N ALA A 136 -20.41 -30.38 6.77
CA ALA A 136 -20.89 -29.04 7.12
C ALA A 136 -20.96 -28.78 8.65
N MET A 137 -21.17 -29.83 9.45
CA MET A 137 -21.22 -29.75 10.91
C MET A 137 -19.84 -29.52 11.56
N LEU A 138 -18.76 -30.00 10.96
CA LEU A 138 -17.40 -29.91 11.53
C LEU A 138 -16.62 -28.68 11.08
N ARG A 139 -17.01 -28.08 9.93
CA ARG A 139 -16.30 -26.93 9.34
C ARG A 139 -16.16 -25.73 10.29
N PRO A 140 -17.21 -25.30 11.04
CA PRO A 140 -17.08 -24.19 11.99
C PRO A 140 -16.09 -24.48 13.13
N THR A 141 -16.09 -25.71 13.65
CA THR A 141 -15.17 -26.14 14.71
C THR A 141 -13.72 -26.18 14.23
N LEU A 142 -13.48 -26.67 13.01
CA LEU A 142 -12.14 -26.68 12.40
C LEU A 142 -11.62 -25.25 12.17
N LEU A 143 -12.47 -24.34 11.70
CA LEU A 143 -12.12 -22.91 11.55
C LEU A 143 -11.77 -22.29 12.90
N MET A 144 -12.57 -22.56 13.94
CA MET A 144 -12.30 -22.09 15.29
C MET A 144 -10.94 -22.59 15.79
N LEU A 145 -10.62 -23.88 15.63
CA LEU A 145 -9.36 -24.47 16.09
C LEU A 145 -8.13 -23.83 15.44
N VAL A 146 -8.21 -23.50 14.15
CA VAL A 146 -7.13 -22.82 13.42
C VAL A 146 -6.96 -21.37 13.88
N ILE A 147 -8.06 -20.68 14.20
CA ILE A 147 -8.03 -19.27 14.58
C ILE A 147 -7.68 -19.08 16.07
N LEU A 148 -8.04 -20.03 16.94
CA LEU A 148 -7.84 -19.96 18.40
C LEU A 148 -6.43 -19.54 18.86
N PRO A 149 -5.31 -20.07 18.34
CA PRO A 149 -3.98 -19.62 18.76
C PRO A 149 -3.65 -18.16 18.42
N PHE A 150 -4.45 -17.50 17.58
CA PHE A 150 -4.34 -16.06 17.31
C PHE A 150 -5.14 -15.20 18.30
N TRP A 151 -5.94 -15.81 19.19
CA TRP A 151 -6.87 -15.14 20.12
C TRP A 151 -6.54 -15.36 21.60
N THR A 152 -5.40 -15.97 21.92
CA THR A 152 -4.77 -15.86 23.25
C THR A 152 -3.96 -14.58 23.32
#